data_AF-A0A844WTY6-F1
#
_entry.id   AF-A0A844WTY6-F1
#
_cell.length_a   1.000
_cell.length_b   1.000
_cell.length_c   1.000
_cell.angle_alpha   90.00
_cell.angle_beta   90.00
_cell.angle_gamma   90.00
#
_symmetry.space_group_name_H-M   'P 1'
#
loop_
_entity.id
_entity.type
_entity.pdbx_description
1 polymer ?
#
loop_
_entity_poly.entity_id
_entity_poly.type
_entity_poly.pdbx_seq_one_letter_code
_entity_poly.pdbx_strand_id
1 'polypeptide(L)'
;MNRIILLKKLLLIWFKLKSSSNLKADTLKDIWRSLELHVLPYIGSIAITEIKARDFINALEPIKLLLAKKVDKSRLYDINKNHRRQISWSKNLVSNS
;
A
#
# COMPACT_ATOMS: atom_id res chain seq x y z
N MET A 1 26.54 -28.01 3.47
CA MET A 1 26.49 -26.88 2.52
C MET A 1 25.18 -26.14 2.74
N ASN A 2 25.21 -24.95 3.36
CA ASN A 2 23.99 -24.16 3.63
C ASN A 2 23.42 -23.65 2.31
N ARG A 3 22.21 -24.08 1.95
CA ARG A 3 21.53 -23.57 0.75
C ARG A 3 21.01 -22.17 1.04
N ILE A 4 21.56 -21.18 0.34
CA ILE A 4 21.07 -19.80 0.35
C ILE A 4 19.76 -19.78 -0.45
N ILE A 5 18.68 -19.28 0.16
CA ILE A 5 17.38 -19.15 -0.50
C ILE A 5 16.96 -17.69 -0.47
N LEU A 6 16.76 -17.10 -1.65
CA LEU A 6 16.28 -15.73 -1.80
C LEU A 6 14.82 -15.61 -1.36
N LEU A 7 14.46 -14.47 -0.76
CA LEU A 7 13.08 -14.19 -0.35
C LEU A 7 12.10 -14.35 -1.51
N LYS A 8 12.43 -13.81 -2.70
CA LYS A 8 11.57 -13.93 -3.89
C LYS A 8 11.26 -15.38 -4.23
N LYS A 9 12.26 -16.26 -4.15
CA LYS A 9 12.10 -17.69 -4.46
C LYS A 9 11.20 -18.38 -3.43
N LEU A 10 11.36 -18.06 -2.15
CA LEU A 10 10.47 -18.56 -1.10
C LEU A 10 9.03 -18.09 -1.26
N LEU A 11 8.83 -16.82 -1.59
CA LEU A 11 7.50 -16.26 -1.78
C LEU A 11 6.79 -16.88 -3.00
N LEU A 12 7.51 -17.22 -4.07
CA LEU A 12 6.94 -17.97 -5.20
C LEU A 12 6.49 -19.38 -4.80
N ILE A 13 7.28 -20.08 -3.98
CA ILE A 13 6.91 -21.40 -3.46
C ILE A 13 5.66 -21.28 -2.57
N TRP A 14 5.65 -20.30 -1.66
CA TRP A 14 4.50 -20.02 -0.81
C TRP A 14 3.25 -19.67 -1.62
N PHE A 15 3.37 -18.84 -2.66
CA PHE A 15 2.26 -18.44 -3.51
C PHE A 15 1.66 -19.65 -4.24
N LYS A 16 2.49 -20.55 -4.76
CA LYS A 16 2.04 -21.81 -5.37
C LYS A 16 1.30 -22.69 -4.36
N LEU A 17 1.81 -22.83 -3.15
CA LEU A 17 1.16 -23.60 -2.09
C LEU A 17 -0.19 -23.01 -1.68
N LYS A 18 -0.28 -21.68 -1.58
CA LYS A 18 -1.53 -20.98 -1.23
C LYS A 18 -2.54 -20.95 -2.36
N SER A 19 -2.11 -21.03 -3.61
CA SER A 19 -3.01 -21.13 -4.77
C SER A 19 -3.86 -22.41 -4.74
N SER A 20 -3.41 -23.44 -4.03
CA SER A 20 -4.14 -24.71 -3.84
C SER A 20 -4.89 -24.78 -2.51
N SER A 21 -4.95 -23.69 -1.75
CA SER A 21 -5.64 -23.63 -0.46
C SER A 21 -7.03 -23.00 -0.57
N ASN A 22 -7.85 -23.07 0.48
CA ASN A 22 -9.21 -22.52 0.53
C ASN A 22 -9.27 -20.97 0.60
N LEU A 23 -8.25 -20.27 0.08
CA LEU A 23 -8.21 -18.81 0.01
C LEU A 23 -8.93 -18.34 -1.25
N LYS A 24 -9.72 -17.26 -1.15
CA LYS A 24 -10.33 -16.65 -2.34
C LYS A 24 -9.24 -16.23 -3.33
N ALA A 25 -9.40 -16.61 -4.60
CA ALA A 25 -8.40 -16.37 -5.64
C ALA A 25 -8.02 -14.89 -5.75
N ASP A 26 -8.99 -13.98 -5.65
CA ASP A 26 -8.73 -12.54 -5.76
C ASP A 26 -7.97 -11.99 -4.55
N THR A 27 -8.26 -12.49 -3.35
CA THR A 27 -7.46 -12.15 -2.16
C THR A 27 -6.00 -12.57 -2.32
N LEU A 28 -5.74 -13.75 -2.89
CA LEU A 28 -4.36 -14.21 -3.12
C LEU A 28 -3.64 -13.34 -4.16
N LYS A 29 -4.34 -12.95 -5.24
CA LYS A 29 -3.82 -12.02 -6.25
C LYS A 29 -3.48 -10.66 -5.64
N ASP A 30 -4.35 -10.13 -4.78
CA ASP A 30 -4.14 -8.83 -4.12
C ASP A 30 -2.91 -8.86 -3.19
N ILE A 31 -2.75 -9.93 -2.42
CA ILE A 31 -1.57 -10.13 -1.57
C ILE A 31 -0.30 -10.17 -2.43
N TRP A 32 -0.30 -10.97 -3.50
CA TRP A 32 0.86 -11.09 -4.39
C TRP A 32 1.23 -9.77 -5.04
N ARG A 33 0.24 -9.03 -5.55
CA ARG A 33 0.43 -7.70 -6.13
C ARG A 33 1.04 -6.74 -5.12
N SER A 34 0.60 -6.77 -3.87
CA SER A 34 1.18 -5.94 -2.80
C SER A 34 2.65 -6.29 -2.55
N LEU A 35 2.98 -7.59 -2.50
CA LEU A 35 4.38 -8.05 -2.35
C LEU A 35 5.25 -7.62 -3.53
N GLU A 36 4.77 -7.76 -4.77
CA GLU A 36 5.48 -7.34 -5.99
C GLU A 36 5.74 -5.84 -6.05
N LEU A 37 4.77 -5.03 -5.64
CA LEU A 37 4.89 -3.57 -5.72
C LEU A 37 5.76 -3.00 -4.61
N HIS A 38 5.79 -3.64 -3.45
CA HIS A 38 6.22 -2.96 -2.23
C HIS A 38 7.29 -3.67 -1.43
N VAL A 39 7.48 -4.98 -1.60
CA VAL A 39 8.44 -5.75 -0.81
C VAL A 39 9.56 -6.28 -1.71
N LEU A 40 9.18 -6.99 -2.77
CA LEU A 40 10.12 -7.63 -3.69
C LEU A 40 11.11 -6.69 -4.38
N PRO A 41 10.78 -5.43 -4.76
CA PRO A 41 11.73 -4.52 -5.38
C PRO A 41 12.89 -4.14 -4.45
N TYR A 42 12.68 -4.20 -3.13
CA TYR A 42 13.64 -3.72 -2.14
C TYR A 42 14.44 -4.87 -1.52
N ILE A 43 13.78 -5.98 -1.17
CA ILE A 43 14.39 -7.06 -0.39
C ILE A 43 14.26 -8.44 -1.04
N GLY A 44 13.68 -8.53 -2.25
CA GLY A 44 13.42 -9.81 -2.92
C GLY A 44 14.68 -10.61 -3.29
N SER A 45 15.80 -9.92 -3.51
CA SER A 45 17.11 -10.47 -3.83
C SER A 45 17.97 -10.80 -2.61
N ILE A 46 17.48 -10.53 -1.40
CA ILE A 46 18.20 -10.84 -0.15
C ILE A 46 17.90 -12.30 0.24
N ALA A 47 18.91 -13.01 0.75
CA ALA A 47 18.71 -14.33 1.32
C ALA A 47 17.81 -14.25 2.56
N ILE A 48 16.87 -15.17 2.72
CA ILE A 48 15.92 -15.15 3.86
C ILE A 48 16.63 -15.15 5.22
N THR A 49 17.81 -15.77 5.30
CA THR A 49 18.64 -15.85 6.50
C THR A 49 19.38 -14.55 6.83
N GLU A 50 19.45 -13.62 5.88
CA GLU A 50 20.18 -12.36 6.00
C GLU A 50 19.24 -11.16 6.19
N ILE A 51 17.94 -11.35 5.99
CA ILE A 51 16.94 -10.29 6.13
C ILE A 51 16.75 -9.92 7.61
N LYS A 52 16.81 -8.62 7.88
CA LYS A 52 16.58 -8.02 9.19
C LYS A 52 15.29 -7.22 9.18
N ALA A 53 14.74 -6.96 10.37
CA ALA A 53 13.53 -6.15 10.53
C ALA A 53 13.64 -4.76 9.86
N ARG A 54 14.82 -4.13 9.92
CA ARG A 54 15.08 -2.83 9.29
C ARG A 54 14.88 -2.86 7.77
N ASP A 55 15.16 -3.99 7.12
CA ASP A 55 15.04 -4.09 5.66
C ASP A 55 13.56 -4.06 5.26
N PHE A 56 12.68 -4.69 6.06
CA PHE A 56 11.23 -4.57 5.89
C PHE A 56 10.71 -3.16 6.19
N ILE A 57 11.18 -2.51 7.25
CA ILE A 57 10.78 -1.13 7.57
C ILE A 57 11.12 -0.21 6.40
N ASN A 58 12.35 -0.30 5.89
CA ASN A 58 12.81 0.50 4.75
C ASN A 58 12.03 0.20 3.47
N ALA A 59 11.68 -1.07 3.22
CA ALA A 59 10.87 -1.45 2.07
C ALA A 59 9.44 -0.85 2.13
N LEU A 60 8.90 -0.65 3.34
CA LEU A 60 7.55 -0.11 3.55
C LEU A 60 7.51 1.43 3.64
N GLU A 61 8.64 2.10 3.85
CA GLU A 61 8.76 3.57 3.91
C GLU A 61 8.08 4.28 2.72
N PRO A 62 8.28 3.84 1.45
CA PRO A 62 7.67 4.49 0.29
C PRO A 62 6.14 4.41 0.32
N ILE A 63 5.57 3.28 0.77
CA ILE A 63 4.10 3.13 0.89
C ILE A 63 3.57 4.08 1.95
N LYS A 64 4.23 4.17 3.11
CA LYS A 64 3.81 5.07 4.20
C LYS A 64 3.69 6.51 3.71
N LEU A 65 4.67 6.97 2.93
CA LEU A 65 4.67 8.31 2.32
C LEU A 65 3.57 8.46 1.26
N LEU A 66 3.35 7.44 0.42
CA LEU A 66 2.29 7.45 -0.60
C LEU A 66 0.90 7.53 0.04
N LEU A 67 0.66 6.76 1.10
CA LEU A 67 -0.60 6.77 1.84
C LEU A 67 -0.83 8.12 2.52
N ALA A 68 0.20 8.67 3.18
CA ALA A 68 0.12 10.01 3.77
C ALA A 68 -0.25 11.08 2.72
N LYS A 69 0.40 11.05 1.55
CA LYS A 69 0.08 11.96 0.43
C LYS A 69 -1.35 11.79 -0.09
N LYS A 70 -1.85 10.55 -0.18
CA LYS A 70 -3.21 10.28 -0.64
C LYS A 70 -4.26 10.79 0.35
N VAL A 71 -4.02 10.59 1.65
CA VAL A 71 -4.87 11.11 2.73
C VAL A 71 -4.90 12.63 2.70
N ASP A 72 -3.74 13.28 2.59
CA ASP A 72 -3.64 14.73 2.57
C ASP A 72 -4.39 15.36 1.37
N LYS A 73 -4.21 14.79 0.17
CA LYS A 73 -4.96 15.22 -1.02
C LYS A 73 -6.48 15.12 -0.86
N SER A 74 -6.98 14.05 -0.23
CA SER A 74 -8.41 13.92 0.05
C SER A 74 -8.90 15.00 1.01
N ARG A 75 -8.15 15.26 2.08
CA ARG A 75 -8.49 16.31 3.06
C ARG A 75 -8.53 17.69 2.42
N LEU A 76 -7.55 18.02 1.57
CA LEU A 76 -7.52 19.28 0.84
C LEU A 76 -8.74 19.46 -0.08
N TYR A 77 -9.15 18.40 -0.77
CA TYR A 77 -10.36 18.41 -1.59
C TYR A 77 -11.63 18.67 -0.74
N ASP A 78 -11.76 18.00 0.41
CA ASP A 78 -12.93 18.15 1.28
C ASP A 78 -13.02 19.55 1.89
N ILE A 79 -11.89 20.14 2.31
CA ILE A 79 -11.81 21.51 2.84
C ILE A 79 -12.26 22.52 1.79
N ASN A 80 -11.71 22.42 0.57
CA ASN A 80 -12.07 23.32 -0.52
C ASN A 80 -13.57 23.19 -0.88
N LYS A 81 -14.08 21.96 -0.94
CA LYS A 81 -15.50 21.71 -1.19
C LYS A 81 -16.39 22.31 -0.10
N ASN A 82 -15.99 22.23 1.17
CA ASN A 82 -16.73 22.84 2.27
C ASN A 82 -16.73 24.37 2.19
N HIS A 83 -15.57 24.97 1.93
CA HIS A 83 -15.44 26.42 1.78
C HIS A 83 -16.30 26.96 0.64
N ARG A 84 -16.31 26.29 -0.52
CA ARG A 84 -17.19 26.61 -1.66
C ARG A 84 -18.68 26.58 -1.28
N ARG A 85 -19.10 25.61 -0.46
CA ARG A 85 -20.49 25.52 0.03
C ARG A 85 -20.84 26.64 0.98
N GLN A 86 -19.95 27.01 1.91
CA GLN A 86 -20.17 28.15 2.82
C GLN A 86 -20.36 29.45 2.03
N ILE A 87 -19.51 29.73 1.04
CA ILE A 87 -19.65 30.93 0.19
C ILE A 87 -21.01 30.91 -0.54
N SER A 88 -21.41 29.76 -1.09
CA SER A 88 -22.71 29.63 -1.76
C SER A 88 -23.88 29.88 -0.81
N TRP A 89 -23.82 29.34 0.41
CA TRP A 89 -24.82 29.58 1.44
C TRP A 89 -24.93 31.06 1.81
N SER A 90 -23.80 31.72 2.06
CA SER A 90 -23.76 33.15 2.38
C SER A 90 -24.32 34.01 1.26
N LYS A 91 -24.01 33.70 0.00
CA LYS A 91 -24.57 34.43 -1.16
C LYS A 91 -26.09 34.29 -1.24
N ASN A 92 -26.62 33.08 -1.06
CA ASN A 92 -28.07 32.85 -1.09
C ASN A 92 -28.79 33.55 0.07
N LEU A 93 -28.19 33.63 1.26
CA LEU A 93 -28.77 34.35 2.40
C LEU A 93 -28.86 35.86 2.13
N VAL A 94 -27.84 36.46 1.51
CA VAL A 94 -27.83 37.88 1.15
C VAL A 94 -28.80 38.18 0.01
N SER A 95 -28.96 37.28 -0.97
CA SER A 95 -29.91 37.47 -2.08
C SER A 95 -31.39 37.29 -1.70
N ASN A 96 -31.69 36.60 -0.61
CA ASN A 96 -33.06 36.35 -0.14
C ASN A 96 -33.50 37.28 1.03
N SER A 97 -32.69 38.28 1.38
CA SER A 97 -33.02 39.35 2.34
C SER A 97 -33.40 40.62 1.59
#